data_AF-A0A1Y4K8K0-F1
#
_entry.id   AF-A0A1Y4K8K0-F1
#
_cell.length_a   1.000
_cell.length_b   1.000
_cell.length_c   1.000
_cell.angle_alpha   90.00
_cell.angle_beta   90.00
_cell.angle_gamma   90.00
#
_symmetry.space_group_name_H-M   'P 1'
#
loop_
_entity.id
_entity.type
_entity.pdbx_description
1 polymer ?
#
loop_
_entity_poly.entity_id
_entity_poly.type
_entity_poly.pdbx_seq_one_letter_code
_entity_poly.pdbx_strand_id
1 'polypeptide(L)'
;MTYEDALRMTDRETWSKLSEEGKVEVLQAVEDHMAAECGREARTVEGKWLYTGDDGIELGRYQTGNQTIYVNASQLGEGSLYGDNPDKMVEAVLHEGRHAFQHDVAEGRVPYEDAETAQAWAKNLEPGGYVRFDENPRAYWDQPVEADARRFASDRLSQLRSERTAIAERDAAREAAREASGEAPTQGQGAAPSGAPGEGPSHAGSGQGLSGGGESAGDGHDDARGAFDSAGDAPGEQSVVVQRHGRGLRMM
;
A
#
# COMPACT_ATOMS: atom_id res chain seq x y z
N MET A 1 5.33 -10.44 14.35
CA MET A 1 4.21 -11.02 13.58
C MET A 1 4.80 -11.72 12.36
N THR A 2 4.29 -12.88 11.95
CA THR A 2 4.73 -13.49 10.67
C THR A 2 3.89 -12.96 9.51
N TYR A 3 4.38 -13.12 8.27
CA TYR A 3 3.59 -12.79 7.07
C TYR A 3 2.28 -13.56 7.00
N GLU A 4 2.28 -14.86 7.33
CA GLU A 4 1.05 -15.66 7.33
C GLU A 4 0.03 -15.17 8.39
N ASP A 5 0.50 -14.72 9.56
CA ASP A 5 -0.36 -14.08 10.57
C ASP A 5 -0.96 -12.79 10.03
N ALA A 6 -0.15 -11.95 9.39
CA ALA A 6 -0.62 -10.72 8.76
C ALA A 6 -1.70 -11.01 7.70
N LEU A 7 -1.53 -12.03 6.86
CA LEU A 7 -2.57 -12.40 5.88
C LEU A 7 -3.89 -12.77 6.53
N ARG A 8 -3.87 -13.55 7.62
CA ARG A 8 -5.08 -13.84 8.40
C ARG A 8 -5.70 -12.56 8.96
N MET A 9 -4.87 -11.65 9.47
CA MET A 9 -5.32 -10.41 10.09
C MET A 9 -5.82 -9.36 9.09
N THR A 10 -5.54 -9.52 7.80
CA THR A 10 -6.16 -8.73 6.72
C THR A 10 -7.52 -9.26 6.27
N ASP A 11 -8.05 -10.33 6.88
CA ASP A 11 -9.49 -10.62 6.76
C ASP A 11 -10.30 -9.48 7.37
N ARG A 12 -11.42 -9.12 6.73
CA ARG A 12 -12.19 -7.92 7.09
C ARG A 12 -12.73 -7.98 8.52
N GLU A 13 -13.16 -9.15 8.97
CA GLU A 13 -13.72 -9.32 10.32
C GLU A 13 -12.63 -9.24 11.39
N THR A 14 -11.44 -9.75 11.08
CA THR A 14 -10.29 -9.68 11.99
C THR A 14 -9.71 -8.27 12.02
N TRP A 15 -9.53 -7.65 10.86
CA TRP A 15 -8.99 -6.31 10.68
C TRP A 15 -9.78 -5.23 11.43
N SER A 16 -11.11 -5.28 11.38
CA SER A 16 -11.96 -4.28 12.05
C SER A 16 -11.85 -4.31 13.58
N LYS A 17 -11.34 -5.40 14.15
CA LYS A 17 -11.13 -5.57 15.60
C LYS A 17 -9.74 -5.14 16.06
N LEU A 18 -8.83 -4.83 15.14
CA LEU A 18 -7.48 -4.38 15.46
C LEU A 18 -7.49 -2.91 15.88
N SER A 19 -6.62 -2.56 16.82
CA SER A 19 -6.27 -1.16 17.06
C SER A 19 -5.53 -0.58 15.85
N GLU A 20 -5.42 0.75 15.77
CA GLU A 20 -4.65 1.40 14.71
C GLU A 20 -3.18 0.93 14.72
N GLU A 21 -2.59 0.75 15.90
CA GLU A 21 -1.24 0.19 16.06
C GLU A 21 -1.17 -1.25 15.55
N GLY A 22 -2.17 -2.09 15.87
CA GLY A 22 -2.26 -3.46 15.38
C GLY A 22 -2.37 -3.51 13.84
N LYS A 23 -3.11 -2.57 13.23
CA LYS A 23 -3.17 -2.43 11.77
C LYS A 23 -1.80 -2.05 11.19
N VAL A 24 -1.07 -1.12 11.82
CA VAL A 24 0.30 -0.77 11.40
C VAL A 24 1.26 -1.96 11.52
N GLU A 25 1.17 -2.77 12.58
CA GLU A 25 1.99 -3.98 12.71
C GLU A 25 1.72 -5.01 11.61
N VAL A 26 0.45 -5.19 11.21
CA VAL A 26 0.07 -6.04 10.06
C VAL A 26 0.68 -5.51 8.78
N LEU A 27 0.58 -4.19 8.55
CA LEU A 27 1.13 -3.52 7.38
C LEU A 27 2.66 -3.60 7.32
N GLN A 28 3.35 -3.47 8.46
CA GLN A 28 4.80 -3.69 8.57
C GLN A 28 5.18 -5.11 8.16
N ALA A 29 4.45 -6.12 8.63
CA ALA A 29 4.74 -7.51 8.27
C ALA A 29 4.54 -7.81 6.77
N VAL A 30 3.62 -7.11 6.10
CA VAL A 30 3.48 -7.16 4.64
C VAL A 30 4.70 -6.53 3.96
N GLU A 31 5.09 -5.32 4.37
CA GLU A 31 6.28 -4.62 3.85
C GLU A 31 7.57 -5.43 4.07
N ASP A 32 7.76 -6.02 5.24
CA ASP A 32 8.91 -6.88 5.54
C ASP A 32 9.02 -8.05 4.55
N HIS A 33 7.89 -8.68 4.25
CA HIS A 33 7.84 -9.79 3.30
C HIS A 33 8.13 -9.31 1.88
N MET A 34 7.50 -8.21 1.44
CA MET A 34 7.69 -7.68 0.09
C MET A 34 9.11 -7.19 -0.16
N ALA A 35 9.71 -6.52 0.82
CA ALA A 35 11.08 -6.04 0.75
C ALA A 35 12.05 -7.21 0.56
N ALA A 36 11.86 -8.29 1.33
CA ALA A 36 12.65 -9.51 1.22
C ALA A 36 12.51 -10.18 -0.15
N GLU A 37 11.28 -10.28 -0.69
CA GLU A 37 11.04 -10.80 -2.04
C GLU A 37 11.70 -9.96 -3.13
N CYS A 38 11.73 -8.64 -2.94
CA CYS A 38 12.38 -7.71 -3.87
C CYS A 38 13.90 -7.58 -3.66
N GLY A 39 14.48 -8.30 -2.69
CA GLY A 39 15.91 -8.23 -2.39
C GLY A 39 16.38 -6.88 -1.83
N ARG A 40 15.48 -6.12 -1.18
CA ARG A 40 15.79 -4.85 -0.54
C ARG A 40 15.59 -4.89 0.98
N GLU A 41 16.17 -3.92 1.68
CA GLU A 41 15.85 -3.72 3.10
C GLU A 41 14.42 -3.23 3.26
N ALA A 42 13.73 -3.73 4.30
CA ALA A 42 12.39 -3.31 4.65
C ALA A 42 12.37 -1.85 5.11
N ARG A 43 11.32 -1.12 4.76
CA ARG A 43 11.07 0.22 5.27
C ARG A 43 10.20 0.15 6.51
N THR A 44 10.45 1.05 7.46
CA THR A 44 9.54 1.20 8.59
C THR A 44 8.21 1.72 8.08
N VAL A 45 7.12 1.12 8.53
CA VAL A 45 5.74 1.56 8.30
C VAL A 45 5.26 2.29 9.55
N GLU A 46 4.82 3.54 9.38
CA GLU A 46 4.33 4.36 10.49
C GLU A 46 2.99 5.01 10.15
N GLY A 47 2.08 5.05 11.13
CA GLY A 47 0.89 5.88 11.04
C GLY A 47 1.25 7.36 11.14
N LYS A 48 0.85 8.16 10.15
CA LYS A 48 1.02 9.62 10.16
C LYS A 48 -0.24 10.28 9.61
N TRP A 49 -0.60 11.45 10.12
CA TRP A 49 -1.64 12.23 9.47
C TRP A 49 -1.15 12.70 8.09
N LEU A 50 -1.81 12.23 7.04
CA LEU A 50 -1.57 12.63 5.66
C LEU A 50 -2.77 13.43 5.13
N TYR A 51 -2.60 14.06 3.96
CA TYR A 51 -3.64 14.94 3.42
C TYR A 51 -4.98 14.20 3.29
N THR A 52 -6.02 14.87 3.78
CA THR A 52 -7.42 14.47 3.63
C THR A 52 -8.19 15.75 3.37
N GLY A 53 -8.68 15.94 2.15
CA GLY A 53 -9.37 17.16 1.75
C GLY A 53 -10.33 16.93 0.59
N ASP A 54 -10.86 18.02 0.04
CA ASP A 54 -11.92 17.96 -0.97
C ASP A 54 -11.42 17.35 -2.30
N ASP A 55 -10.12 17.43 -2.57
CA ASP A 55 -9.50 16.93 -3.80
C ASP A 55 -9.01 15.47 -3.68
N GLY A 56 -9.15 14.84 -2.51
CA GLY A 56 -8.82 13.44 -2.31
C GLY A 56 -8.27 13.10 -0.92
N ILE A 57 -7.90 11.83 -0.77
CA ILE A 57 -7.29 11.30 0.45
C ILE A 57 -5.97 10.66 0.06
N GLU A 58 -4.89 11.09 0.67
CA GLU A 58 -3.60 10.42 0.53
C GLU A 58 -3.57 9.22 1.47
N LEU A 59 -3.51 8.00 0.95
CA LEU A 59 -3.51 6.78 1.77
C LEU A 59 -2.12 6.41 2.29
N GLY A 60 -1.07 6.72 1.52
CA GLY A 60 0.31 6.41 1.85
C GLY A 60 1.28 7.42 1.26
N ARG A 61 2.51 7.37 1.76
CA ARG A 61 3.67 8.09 1.21
C ARG A 61 4.97 7.44 1.62
N TYR A 62 5.83 7.13 0.65
CA TYR A 62 7.23 6.85 0.91
C TYR A 62 8.04 8.15 1.05
N GLN A 63 8.70 8.30 2.20
CA GLN A 63 9.61 9.41 2.47
C GLN A 63 11.06 8.93 2.32
N THR A 64 11.74 9.39 1.28
CA THR A 64 13.12 8.99 0.96
C THR A 64 14.13 9.41 2.03
N GLY A 65 13.96 10.59 2.63
CA GLY A 65 14.92 11.18 3.56
C GLY A 65 15.16 10.38 4.86
N ASN A 66 14.14 9.68 5.35
CA ASN A 66 14.24 8.78 6.51
C ASN A 66 13.88 7.33 6.18
N GLN A 67 13.62 7.04 4.90
CA GLN A 67 13.29 5.71 4.39
C GLN A 67 12.09 5.08 5.11
N THR A 68 11.05 5.88 5.33
CA THR A 68 9.82 5.47 6.03
C THR A 68 8.64 5.47 5.07
N ILE A 69 7.80 4.45 5.16
CA ILE A 69 6.48 4.42 4.54
C ILE A 69 5.49 4.95 5.57
N TYR A 70 4.89 6.10 5.29
CA TYR A 70 3.78 6.61 6.06
C TYR A 70 2.47 6.07 5.52
N VAL A 71 1.61 5.60 6.41
CA VAL A 71 0.20 5.29 6.11
C VAL A 71 -0.69 6.31 6.80
N ASN A 72 -1.79 6.70 6.16
CA ASN A 72 -2.63 7.75 6.69
C ASN A 72 -3.37 7.29 7.95
N ALA A 73 -2.92 7.77 9.11
CA ALA A 73 -3.49 7.42 10.41
C ALA A 73 -4.98 7.78 10.51
N SER A 74 -5.42 8.85 9.85
CA SER A 74 -6.85 9.23 9.83
C SER A 74 -7.74 8.20 9.12
N GLN A 75 -7.14 7.33 8.31
CA GLN A 75 -7.82 6.26 7.58
C GLN A 75 -7.61 4.89 8.22
N LEU A 76 -7.01 4.79 9.42
CA LEU A 76 -6.89 3.52 10.15
C LEU A 76 -8.03 3.31 11.15
N GLY A 77 -8.66 4.39 11.62
CA GLY A 77 -9.75 4.34 12.60
C GLY A 77 -11.09 3.86 12.06
N GLU A 78 -11.96 3.42 12.98
CA GLU A 78 -13.35 3.05 12.70
C GLU A 78 -14.12 4.26 12.12
N GLY A 79 -14.97 4.01 11.12
CA GLY A 79 -15.80 5.05 10.50
C GLY A 79 -15.07 5.98 9.53
N SER A 80 -13.77 5.77 9.31
CA SER A 80 -13.05 6.39 8.19
C SER A 80 -13.48 5.78 6.85
N LEU A 81 -13.16 6.46 5.73
CA LEU A 81 -13.59 6.01 4.41
C LEU A 81 -12.98 4.65 4.04
N TYR A 82 -11.75 4.40 4.50
CA TYR A 82 -10.97 3.22 4.11
C TYR A 82 -10.51 2.33 5.28
N GLY A 83 -10.70 2.73 6.54
CA GLY A 83 -10.14 2.02 7.69
C GLY A 83 -10.69 0.64 7.97
N ASP A 84 -11.86 0.31 7.42
CA ASP A 84 -12.43 -1.04 7.43
C ASP A 84 -12.18 -1.80 6.12
N ASN A 85 -11.29 -1.29 5.26
CA ASN A 85 -10.88 -1.92 4.03
C ASN A 85 -9.38 -2.27 4.09
N PRO A 86 -9.01 -3.45 4.65
CA PRO A 86 -7.62 -3.88 4.75
C PRO A 86 -6.90 -3.86 3.40
N ASP A 87 -7.60 -4.26 2.33
CA ASP A 87 -7.01 -4.35 1.00
C ASP A 87 -6.57 -2.97 0.47
N LYS A 88 -7.24 -1.87 0.83
CA LYS A 88 -6.83 -0.51 0.43
C LYS A 88 -5.57 -0.06 1.16
N MET A 89 -5.47 -0.35 2.45
CA MET A 89 -4.28 -0.01 3.24
C MET A 89 -3.08 -0.87 2.83
N VAL A 90 -3.31 -2.14 2.54
CA VAL A 90 -2.29 -3.04 1.98
C VAL A 90 -1.84 -2.55 0.60
N GLU A 91 -2.77 -2.20 -0.30
CA GLU A 91 -2.43 -1.67 -1.63
C GLU A 91 -1.54 -0.42 -1.54
N ALA A 92 -1.85 0.49 -0.62
CA ALA A 92 -1.02 1.68 -0.38
C ALA A 92 0.40 1.30 0.05
N VAL A 93 0.56 0.39 1.02
CA VAL A 93 1.89 -0.06 1.45
C VAL A 93 2.66 -0.76 0.33
N LEU A 94 1.99 -1.57 -0.50
CA LEU A 94 2.62 -2.19 -1.67
C LEU A 94 3.08 -1.15 -2.69
N HIS A 95 2.28 -0.11 -2.91
CA HIS A 95 2.62 1.02 -3.79
C HIS A 95 3.87 1.74 -3.26
N GLU A 96 3.84 2.21 -2.02
CA GLU A 96 4.94 2.96 -1.42
C GLU A 96 6.21 2.12 -1.29
N GLY A 97 6.07 0.84 -0.94
CA GLY A 97 7.16 -0.12 -0.92
C GLY A 97 7.77 -0.36 -2.31
N ARG A 98 6.99 -0.19 -3.38
CA ARG A 98 7.52 -0.24 -4.74
C ARG A 98 8.29 1.02 -5.11
N HIS A 99 7.88 2.20 -4.66
CA HIS A 99 8.71 3.41 -4.77
C HIS A 99 10.04 3.28 -4.03
N ALA A 100 10.04 2.68 -2.84
CA ALA A 100 11.28 2.39 -2.12
C ALA A 100 12.22 1.49 -2.94
N PHE A 101 11.69 0.44 -3.56
CA PHE A 101 12.45 -0.43 -4.46
C PHE A 101 13.00 0.31 -5.68
N GLN A 102 12.18 1.12 -6.35
CA GLN A 102 12.60 1.91 -7.51
C GLN A 102 13.74 2.87 -7.16
N HIS A 103 13.69 3.49 -5.97
CA HIS A 103 14.78 4.32 -5.45
C HIS A 103 16.07 3.51 -5.22
N ASP A 104 15.95 2.33 -4.61
CA ASP A 104 17.10 1.47 -4.36
C ASP A 104 17.75 0.96 -5.66
N VAL A 105 16.94 0.70 -6.69
CA VAL A 105 17.42 0.39 -8.05
C VAL A 105 18.12 1.59 -8.69
N ALA A 106 17.50 2.77 -8.66
CA ALA A 106 18.05 3.99 -9.25
C ALA A 106 19.39 4.39 -8.61
N GLU A 107 19.57 4.12 -7.31
CA GLU A 107 20.81 4.38 -6.57
C GLU A 107 21.83 3.23 -6.65
N GLY A 108 21.51 2.15 -7.37
CA GLY A 108 22.39 0.99 -7.53
C GLY A 108 22.55 0.14 -6.27
N ARG A 109 21.65 0.26 -5.28
CA ARG A 109 21.61 -0.56 -4.07
C ARG A 109 20.99 -1.93 -4.31
N VAL A 110 20.07 -2.02 -5.26
CA VAL A 110 19.42 -3.27 -5.67
C VAL A 110 19.65 -3.49 -7.17
N PRO A 111 20.14 -4.67 -7.59
CA PRO A 111 20.28 -4.97 -9.01
C PRO A 111 18.92 -5.13 -9.67
N TYR A 112 18.79 -4.63 -10.90
CA TYR A 112 17.59 -4.82 -11.72
C TYR A 112 17.98 -5.23 -13.13
N GLU A 113 17.34 -6.27 -13.65
CA GLU A 113 17.74 -6.90 -14.92
C GLU A 113 17.41 -6.03 -16.14
N ASP A 114 16.27 -5.33 -16.10
CA ASP A 114 15.84 -4.44 -17.17
C ASP A 114 16.48 -3.05 -17.00
N ALA A 115 17.61 -2.86 -17.67
CA ALA A 115 18.36 -1.61 -17.64
C ALA A 115 17.58 -0.41 -18.21
N GLU A 116 16.67 -0.62 -19.19
CA GLU A 116 15.89 0.47 -19.77
C GLU A 116 14.86 0.98 -18.77
N THR A 117 14.15 0.05 -18.12
CA THR A 117 13.19 0.37 -17.06
C THR A 117 13.89 1.03 -15.86
N ALA A 118 15.03 0.49 -15.41
CA ALA A 118 15.82 1.09 -14.33
C ALA A 118 16.26 2.52 -14.66
N GLN A 119 16.70 2.77 -15.90
CA GLN A 119 17.10 4.09 -16.35
C GLN A 119 15.90 5.06 -16.44
N ALA A 120 14.74 4.58 -16.88
CA ALA A 120 13.51 5.37 -16.90
C ALA A 120 13.09 5.80 -15.49
N TRP A 121 13.15 4.89 -14.51
CA TRP A 121 12.91 5.22 -13.11
C TRP A 121 13.93 6.21 -12.56
N ALA A 122 15.23 5.96 -12.78
CA ALA A 122 16.28 6.86 -12.32
C ALA A 122 16.08 8.29 -12.84
N LYS A 123 15.75 8.44 -14.13
CA LYS A 123 15.43 9.75 -14.72
C LYS A 123 14.18 10.38 -14.12
N ASN A 124 13.14 9.59 -13.83
CA ASN A 124 11.93 10.11 -13.18
C ASN A 124 12.22 10.60 -11.75
N LEU A 125 13.15 9.97 -11.05
CA LEU A 125 13.51 10.27 -9.65
C LEU A 125 14.60 11.36 -9.53
N GLU A 126 15.18 11.82 -10.63
CA GLU A 126 16.07 12.98 -10.63
C GLU A 126 15.34 14.27 -10.18
N PRO A 127 16.05 15.25 -9.59
CA PRO A 127 15.44 16.52 -9.20
C PRO A 127 14.71 17.20 -10.37
N GLY A 128 13.41 17.41 -10.22
CA GLY A 128 12.54 17.99 -11.26
C GLY A 128 12.09 17.03 -12.37
N GLY A 129 12.44 15.75 -12.27
CA GLY A 129 11.99 14.69 -13.19
C GLY A 129 10.64 14.07 -12.82
N TYR A 130 10.20 14.24 -11.58
CA TYR A 130 8.93 13.74 -11.08
C TYR A 130 7.83 14.79 -11.32
N VAL A 131 6.74 14.37 -11.97
CA VAL A 131 5.59 15.24 -12.20
C VAL A 131 4.64 15.07 -11.03
N ARG A 132 4.17 16.18 -10.45
CA ARG A 132 3.21 16.12 -9.34
C ARG A 132 1.77 16.00 -9.84
N PHE A 133 0.93 15.37 -9.04
CA PHE A 133 -0.49 15.18 -9.36
C PHE A 133 -1.22 16.52 -9.55
N ASP A 134 -0.97 17.49 -8.67
CA ASP A 134 -1.59 18.81 -8.70
C ASP A 134 -1.16 19.66 -9.92
N GLU A 135 0.01 19.39 -10.48
CA GLU A 135 0.50 20.06 -11.69
C GLU A 135 -0.10 19.48 -12.97
N ASN A 136 -0.13 18.15 -13.08
CA ASN A 136 -0.66 17.46 -14.25
C ASN A 136 -1.08 16.02 -13.90
N PRO A 137 -2.36 15.79 -13.53
CA PRO A 137 -2.86 14.49 -13.10
C PRO A 137 -2.61 13.36 -14.11
N ARG A 138 -2.71 13.67 -15.41
CA ARG A 138 -2.51 12.68 -16.46
C ARG A 138 -1.04 12.31 -16.61
N ALA A 139 -0.15 13.29 -16.59
CA ALA A 139 1.29 13.01 -16.67
C ALA A 139 1.81 12.34 -15.40
N TYR A 140 1.29 12.69 -14.23
CA TYR A 140 1.51 11.95 -12.99
C TYR A 140 1.08 10.49 -13.13
N TRP A 141 -0.11 10.24 -13.69
CA TRP A 141 -0.59 8.88 -13.88
C TRP A 141 0.21 8.08 -14.92
N ASP A 142 0.71 8.72 -15.96
CA ASP A 142 1.41 8.03 -17.04
C ASP A 142 2.93 7.90 -16.77
N GLN A 143 3.47 8.50 -15.70
CA GLN A 143 4.92 8.48 -15.47
C GLN A 143 5.42 7.06 -15.08
N PRO A 144 6.58 6.62 -15.62
CA PRO A 144 7.12 5.27 -15.43
C PRO A 144 7.11 4.73 -14.00
N VAL A 145 7.53 5.52 -13.02
CA VAL A 145 7.61 5.07 -11.60
C VAL A 145 6.23 4.78 -11.03
N GLU A 146 5.28 5.66 -11.31
CA GLU A 146 3.90 5.57 -10.83
C GLU A 146 3.11 4.45 -11.51
N ALA A 147 3.24 4.32 -12.83
CA ALA A 147 2.57 3.28 -13.59
C ALA A 147 3.06 1.88 -13.19
N ASP A 148 4.35 1.73 -12.91
CA ASP A 148 4.91 0.49 -12.38
C ASP A 148 4.47 0.22 -10.93
N ALA A 149 4.48 1.22 -10.05
CA ALA A 149 4.07 1.07 -8.66
C ALA A 149 2.61 0.61 -8.54
N ARG A 150 1.70 1.24 -9.29
CA ARG A 150 0.29 0.82 -9.34
C ARG A 150 0.11 -0.61 -9.86
N ARG A 151 0.79 -0.96 -10.96
CA ARG A 151 0.71 -2.32 -11.52
C ARG A 151 1.21 -3.36 -10.50
N PHE A 152 2.38 -3.12 -9.92
CA PHE A 152 2.96 -4.00 -8.91
C PHE A 152 2.02 -4.18 -7.70
N ALA A 153 1.50 -3.08 -7.15
CA ALA A 153 0.60 -3.12 -6.01
C ALA A 153 -0.69 -3.89 -6.33
N SER A 154 -1.28 -3.66 -7.50
CA SER A 154 -2.50 -4.36 -7.94
C SER A 154 -2.27 -5.86 -8.11
N ASP A 155 -1.21 -6.24 -8.81
CA ASP A 155 -0.85 -7.64 -9.06
C ASP A 155 -0.56 -8.37 -7.74
N ARG A 156 0.23 -7.74 -6.86
CA ARG A 156 0.61 -8.37 -5.59
C ARG A 156 -0.56 -8.44 -4.62
N LEU A 157 -1.44 -7.44 -4.58
CA LEU A 157 -2.69 -7.52 -3.80
C LEU A 157 -3.57 -8.69 -4.27
N SER A 158 -3.66 -8.93 -5.58
CA SER A 158 -4.41 -10.08 -6.12
C SER A 158 -3.82 -11.42 -5.66
N GLN A 159 -2.49 -11.53 -5.61
CA GLN A 159 -1.81 -12.72 -5.10
C GLN A 159 -2.04 -12.90 -3.60
N LEU A 160 -1.86 -11.84 -2.81
CA LEU A 160 -2.13 -11.80 -1.36
C LEU A 160 -3.53 -12.27 -1.01
N ARG A 161 -4.54 -11.83 -1.78
CA ARG A 161 -5.94 -12.28 -1.62
C ARG A 161 -6.07 -13.79 -1.85
N SER A 162 -5.40 -14.30 -2.88
CA SER A 162 -5.42 -15.73 -3.21
C SER A 162 -4.72 -16.56 -2.12
N GLU A 163 -3.58 -16.08 -1.61
CA GLU A 163 -2.85 -16.69 -0.49
C GLU A 163 -3.70 -16.70 0.78
N ARG A 164 -4.36 -15.59 1.11
CA ARG A 164 -5.29 -15.47 2.25
C ARG A 164 -6.44 -16.47 2.15
N THR A 165 -7.05 -16.62 0.96
CA THR A 165 -8.10 -17.63 0.74
C THR A 165 -7.57 -19.06 0.94
N ALA A 166 -6.41 -19.39 0.38
CA ALA A 166 -5.82 -20.71 0.54
C ALA A 166 -5.49 -21.04 2.01
N ILE A 167 -5.02 -20.05 2.77
CA ILE A 167 -4.79 -20.18 4.22
C ILE A 167 -6.11 -20.47 4.95
N ALA A 168 -7.17 -19.71 4.65
CA ALA A 168 -8.48 -19.90 5.27
C ALA A 168 -9.07 -21.30 4.99
N GLU A 169 -8.97 -21.78 3.74
CA GLU A 169 -9.41 -23.12 3.35
C GLU A 169 -8.62 -24.22 4.07
N ARG A 170 -7.29 -24.05 4.16
CA ARG A 170 -6.40 -24.98 4.88
C ARG A 170 -6.73 -25.02 6.37
N ASP A 171 -6.99 -23.87 6.98
CA ASP A 171 -7.31 -23.77 8.40
C ASP A 171 -8.69 -24.38 8.69
N ALA A 172 -9.70 -24.14 7.84
CA ALA A 172 -11.01 -24.78 7.94
C ALA A 172 -10.95 -26.32 7.78
N ALA A 173 -10.15 -26.81 6.83
CA ALA A 173 -9.96 -28.25 6.63
C ALA A 173 -9.28 -28.92 7.85
N ARG A 174 -8.33 -28.23 8.48
CA ARG A 174 -7.68 -28.69 9.72
C ARG A 174 -8.66 -28.78 10.88
N GLU A 175 -9.53 -27.78 11.04
CA GLU A 175 -10.53 -27.80 12.11
C GLU A 175 -11.57 -28.89 11.89
N ALA A 176 -12.08 -29.05 10.67
CA ALA A 176 -13.01 -30.14 10.33
C ALA A 176 -12.40 -31.53 10.57
N ALA A 177 -11.11 -31.72 10.27
CA ALA A 177 -10.40 -32.97 10.55
C ALA A 177 -10.25 -33.23 12.07
N ARG A 178 -10.02 -32.17 12.86
CA ARG A 178 -9.95 -32.23 14.33
C ARG A 178 -11.30 -32.59 14.96
N GLU A 179 -12.38 -32.00 14.47
CA GLU A 179 -13.74 -32.33 14.91
C GLU A 179 -14.09 -33.79 14.56
N ALA A 180 -13.70 -34.25 13.36
CA ALA A 180 -13.93 -35.63 12.92
C ALA A 180 -13.09 -36.66 13.71
N SER A 181 -11.91 -36.30 14.19
CA SER A 181 -11.05 -37.19 15.00
C SER A 181 -11.47 -37.26 16.47
N GLY A 182 -12.41 -36.43 16.93
CA GLY A 182 -12.85 -36.39 18.32
C GLY A 182 -11.81 -35.79 19.29
N GLU A 183 -10.80 -35.10 18.77
CA GLU A 183 -9.81 -34.41 19.59
C GLU A 183 -10.43 -33.16 20.22
N ALA A 184 -10.78 -33.24 21.49
CA ALA A 184 -11.34 -32.12 22.25
C ALA A 184 -10.45 -30.86 22.12
N PRO A 185 -11.06 -29.65 22.10
CA PRO A 185 -10.29 -28.41 22.08
C PRO A 185 -9.40 -28.34 23.32
N THR A 186 -8.10 -28.20 23.11
CA THR A 186 -7.12 -27.86 24.14
C THR A 186 -7.50 -26.48 24.67
N GLN A 187 -8.32 -26.44 25.72
CA GLN A 187 -8.52 -25.23 26.52
C GLN A 187 -7.16 -24.80 27.04
N GLY A 188 -6.63 -23.71 26.46
CA GLY A 188 -5.48 -23.01 27.01
C GLY A 188 -5.77 -22.71 28.48
N GLN A 189 -4.94 -23.27 29.36
CA GLN A 189 -5.05 -23.04 30.79
C GLN A 189 -4.91 -21.55 31.06
N GLY A 190 -6.01 -20.92 31.46
CA GLY A 190 -6.01 -19.60 32.05
C GLY A 190 -5.21 -19.63 33.34
N ALA A 191 -4.08 -18.92 33.37
CA ALA A 191 -3.46 -18.50 34.60
C ALA A 191 -4.04 -17.13 34.97
N ALA A 192 -4.96 -17.13 35.93
CA ALA A 192 -5.45 -15.94 36.61
C ALA A 192 -4.43 -15.45 37.67
N PRO A 193 -4.58 -14.22 38.19
CA PRO A 193 -3.50 -13.29 38.57
C PRO A 193 -3.05 -13.42 40.03
N SER A 194 -1.86 -12.90 40.33
CA SER A 194 -1.39 -12.66 41.70
C SER A 194 -0.95 -11.20 41.90
N GLY A 195 -1.74 -10.45 42.67
CA GLY A 195 -1.28 -9.58 43.77
C GLY A 195 -0.55 -8.26 43.47
N ALA A 196 -1.25 -7.13 43.70
CA ALA A 196 -0.73 -5.76 43.95
C ALA A 196 -0.20 -5.59 45.40
N PRO A 197 0.12 -4.39 45.94
CA PRO A 197 0.41 -3.05 45.37
C PRO A 197 1.72 -2.41 45.92
N GLY A 198 2.12 -1.25 45.39
CA GLY A 198 3.19 -0.40 45.96
C GLY A 198 3.04 1.07 45.55
N GLU A 199 2.86 1.93 46.55
CA GLU A 199 2.64 3.38 46.47
C GLU A 199 3.90 4.18 46.05
N GLY A 200 3.70 5.40 45.51
CA GLY A 200 4.73 6.34 44.98
C GLY A 200 5.64 7.01 46.04
N PRO A 201 6.22 8.23 45.83
CA PRO A 201 5.86 9.29 44.86
C PRO A 201 7.02 10.07 44.16
N SER A 202 6.62 10.96 43.24
CA SER A 202 7.17 12.30 42.90
C SER A 202 8.65 12.51 42.50
N HIS A 203 8.89 13.10 41.31
CA HIS A 203 9.33 14.51 41.17
C HIS A 203 9.42 14.99 39.71
N ALA A 204 9.23 16.30 39.56
CA ALA A 204 9.21 17.12 38.35
C ALA A 204 10.56 17.30 37.63
N GLY A 205 10.51 17.72 36.35
CA GLY A 205 11.68 18.24 35.63
C GLY A 205 11.36 18.74 34.22
N SER A 206 11.24 20.06 34.09
CA SER A 206 11.07 20.84 32.87
C SER A 206 12.24 20.72 31.88
N GLY A 207 11.99 20.95 30.58
CA GLY A 207 13.04 21.18 29.60
C GLY A 207 12.51 21.58 28.22
N GLN A 208 12.71 22.86 27.88
CA GLN A 208 12.39 23.50 26.59
C GLN A 208 13.43 23.16 25.51
N GLY A 209 13.06 23.40 24.24
CA GLY A 209 14.00 23.78 23.17
C GLY A 209 13.77 23.04 21.86
N LEU A 210 13.20 23.68 20.82
CA LEU A 210 13.89 24.23 19.62
C LEU A 210 14.54 23.13 18.75
N SER A 211 14.56 23.10 17.42
CA SER A 211 14.06 23.89 16.29
C SER A 211 14.73 23.25 15.06
N GLY A 212 14.10 23.28 13.88
CA GLY A 212 14.71 22.93 12.58
C GLY A 212 13.88 21.88 11.86
N GLY A 213 13.27 22.14 10.70
CA GLY A 213 13.76 22.95 9.58
C GLY A 213 14.39 22.00 8.57
N GLY A 214 13.56 21.43 7.70
CA GLY A 214 13.96 20.44 6.71
C GLY A 214 12.80 20.17 5.76
N GLU A 215 12.60 21.11 4.83
CA GLU A 215 11.80 20.90 3.62
C GLU A 215 12.47 19.77 2.82
N SER A 216 11.76 18.67 2.62
CA SER A 216 12.08 17.70 1.57
C SER A 216 10.77 17.27 0.94
N ALA A 217 10.71 17.45 -0.38
CA ALA A 217 9.57 17.21 -1.23
C ALA A 217 9.01 15.80 -0.96
N GLY A 218 7.80 15.77 -0.41
CA GLY A 218 6.97 14.59 -0.45
C GLY A 218 5.71 15.02 -1.18
N ASP A 219 5.40 14.34 -2.27
CA ASP A 219 4.24 14.61 -3.11
C ASP A 219 3.53 13.28 -3.35
N GLY A 220 2.90 12.77 -2.29
CA GLY A 220 1.92 11.69 -2.39
C GLY A 220 0.53 12.30 -2.47
N HIS A 221 -0.24 11.95 -3.49
CA HIS A 221 -1.69 12.15 -3.56
C HIS A 221 -2.22 11.01 -4.41
N ASP A 222 -2.59 9.92 -3.77
CA ASP A 222 -3.00 8.71 -4.47
C ASP A 222 -4.41 8.32 -4.03
N ASP A 223 -5.39 9.04 -4.57
CA ASP A 223 -6.76 8.54 -4.73
C ASP A 223 -7.51 9.23 -5.89
N ALA A 224 -7.01 9.06 -7.12
CA ALA A 224 -7.72 9.48 -8.33
C ALA A 224 -8.64 8.39 -8.91
N ARG A 225 -9.19 7.49 -8.08
CA ARG A 225 -10.14 6.47 -8.54
C ARG A 225 -11.53 7.04 -8.89
N GLY A 226 -11.77 8.34 -8.72
CA GLY A 226 -13.07 8.97 -8.97
C GLY A 226 -13.25 9.73 -10.29
N ALA A 227 -12.20 10.00 -11.08
CA ALA A 227 -12.29 11.04 -12.12
C ALA A 227 -12.52 10.57 -13.57
N PHE A 228 -12.49 9.26 -13.88
CA PHE A 228 -12.56 8.78 -15.28
C PHE A 228 -13.60 7.71 -15.60
N ASP A 229 -14.51 7.37 -14.67
CA ASP A 229 -15.56 6.36 -14.93
C ASP A 229 -16.79 6.93 -15.65
N SER A 230 -16.60 7.87 -16.58
CA SER A 230 -17.69 8.49 -17.35
C SER A 230 -17.24 8.98 -18.71
N ALA A 231 -16.86 8.05 -19.60
CA ALA A 231 -17.05 8.21 -21.04
C ALA A 231 -16.73 6.89 -21.78
N GLY A 232 -17.73 6.28 -22.40
CA GLY A 232 -17.48 5.33 -23.48
C GLY A 232 -18.42 4.13 -23.55
N ASP A 233 -19.72 4.40 -23.62
CA ASP A 233 -20.68 3.47 -24.21
C ASP A 233 -20.19 3.10 -25.63
N ALA A 234 -19.91 1.82 -25.88
CA ALA A 234 -19.49 1.33 -27.17
C ALA A 234 -20.55 0.37 -27.73
N PRO A 235 -21.28 0.75 -28.79
CA PRO A 235 -22.01 -0.22 -29.59
C PRO A 235 -21.25 -0.55 -30.88
N GLY A 236 -21.17 -1.84 -31.19
CA GLY A 236 -21.39 -2.33 -32.55
C GLY A 236 -20.17 -2.78 -33.33
N GLU A 237 -19.85 -4.08 -33.22
CA GLU A 237 -19.42 -4.86 -34.38
C GLU A 237 -20.52 -4.83 -35.45
N GLN A 238 -20.21 -4.42 -36.69
CA GLN A 238 -20.65 -5.11 -37.91
C GLN A 238 -19.65 -4.86 -39.04
N SER A 239 -19.39 -5.93 -39.78
CA SER A 239 -18.38 -6.06 -40.81
C SER A 239 -18.99 -5.96 -42.22
N VAL A 240 -18.15 -5.53 -43.18
CA VAL A 240 -18.21 -5.71 -44.65
C VAL A 240 -19.25 -4.90 -45.45
N VAL A 241 -18.78 -4.06 -46.40
CA VAL A 241 -18.84 -4.27 -47.88
C VAL A 241 -18.15 -3.12 -48.63
N VAL A 242 -17.36 -3.51 -49.62
CA VAL A 242 -16.57 -2.77 -50.61
C VAL A 242 -17.43 -1.94 -51.59
N GLN A 243 -17.00 -0.73 -51.96
CA GLN A 243 -16.96 -0.28 -53.38
C GLN A 243 -16.14 1.00 -53.64
N ARG A 244 -15.49 0.99 -54.81
CA ARG A 244 -14.49 1.94 -55.36
C ARG A 244 -15.09 3.19 -56.03
N HIS A 245 -14.17 4.14 -56.32
CA HIS A 245 -14.21 5.32 -57.21
C HIS A 245 -14.60 6.63 -56.49
N GLY A 246 -13.93 7.78 -56.65
CA GLY A 246 -12.79 8.20 -57.46
C GLY A 246 -12.65 9.74 -57.35
N ARG A 247 -11.50 10.26 -57.79
CA ARG A 247 -11.21 11.67 -58.17
C ARG A 247 -11.37 12.79 -57.10
N GLY A 248 -10.22 13.22 -56.60
CA GLY A 248 -9.64 14.58 -56.74
C GLY A 248 -10.45 15.81 -56.31
N LEU A 249 -9.85 16.67 -55.48
CA LEU A 249 -9.46 18.04 -55.85
C LEU A 249 -8.62 18.68 -54.73
N ARG A 250 -8.06 19.84 -55.05
CA ARG A 250 -6.93 20.57 -54.46
C ARG A 250 -7.43 21.89 -53.85
N MET A 251 -6.63 22.44 -52.92
CA MET A 251 -6.66 23.83 -52.36
C MET A 251 -7.81 24.11 -51.38
N MET A 252 -7.63 24.83 -50.28
CA MET A 252 -6.58 25.75 -49.81
C MET A 252 -6.19 25.44 -48.37
#